data_AF-A0A2N6CUN2-F1
#
_entry.id   AF-A0A2N6CUN2-F1
#
_cell.length_a   1.000
_cell.length_b   1.000
_cell.length_c   1.000
_cell.angle_alpha   90.00
_cell.angle_beta   90.00
_cell.angle_gamma   90.00
#
_symmetry.space_group_name_H-M   'P 1'
#
loop_
_entity.id
_entity.type
_entity.pdbx_description
1 polymer ?
#
loop_
_entity_poly.entity_id
_entity_poly.type
_entity_poly.pdbx_seq_one_letter_code
_entity_poly.pdbx_strand_id
1 'polypeptide(L)'
;MISLLGYLPFIQRIYRQFKSGQAGPGPSAGQQSIVETRFLRMTLDHDTGEMNGNVLEGAFAGRSLNQLTLDQLLELLTECTREDEESAQLLRAYLGRVHGDEWQQSQADSQAAEVSGGMTHREAYEILGLEEGADEEEIRAAHRSLMQKLHPDRGGSTYLASKINRAKEVLLGKQ
;
A
#
# COMPACT_ATOMS: atom_id res chain seq x y z
N MET A 1 19.58 13.30 -11.40
CA MET A 1 19.04 13.62 -10.06
C MET A 1 17.70 12.90 -9.96
N ILE A 2 17.73 11.64 -9.56
CA ILE A 2 16.54 10.79 -9.52
C ILE A 2 15.86 11.05 -8.18
N SER A 3 14.64 11.58 -8.25
CA SER A 3 13.84 12.03 -7.12
C SER A 3 13.42 10.87 -6.23
N LEU A 4 13.91 10.86 -4.99
CA LEU A 4 13.45 10.05 -3.85
C LEU A 4 12.05 10.49 -3.34
N LEU A 5 11.08 10.66 -4.24
CA LEU A 5 9.81 11.33 -3.94
C LEU A 5 8.58 10.49 -4.29
N GLY A 6 8.60 9.19 -3.98
CA GLY A 6 7.51 8.27 -4.29
C GLY A 6 6.76 7.65 -3.10
N TYR A 7 7.28 7.74 -1.87
CA TYR A 7 6.77 6.92 -0.75
C TYR A 7 6.47 7.70 0.54
N LEU A 8 6.61 9.03 0.55
CA LEU A 8 6.29 9.87 1.71
C LEU A 8 4.79 10.01 2.09
N PRO A 9 3.77 9.83 1.22
CA PRO A 9 2.40 10.15 1.63
C PRO A 9 1.75 9.11 2.56
N PHE A 10 2.25 7.87 2.61
CA PHE A 10 1.64 6.81 3.43
C PHE A 10 2.16 6.81 4.88
N ILE A 11 3.47 7.05 5.08
CA ILE A 11 4.03 7.31 6.42
C ILE A 11 3.38 8.56 7.02
N GLN A 12 3.15 9.61 6.21
CA GLN A 12 2.38 10.79 6.64
C GLN A 12 0.91 10.49 6.97
N ARG A 13 0.27 9.51 6.34
CA ARG A 13 -1.14 9.15 6.60
C ARG A 13 -1.30 8.38 7.91
N ILE A 14 -0.37 7.46 8.23
CA ILE A 14 -0.24 6.89 9.57
C ILE A 14 0.01 8.03 10.58
N TYR A 15 0.94 8.94 10.27
CA TYR A 15 1.25 10.11 11.11
C TYR A 15 0.07 11.07 11.34
N ARG A 16 -0.86 11.20 10.37
CA ARG A 16 -2.02 12.11 10.45
C ARG A 16 -3.20 11.49 11.20
N GLN A 17 -3.36 10.17 11.15
CA GLN A 17 -4.35 9.43 11.94
C GLN A 17 -4.08 9.58 13.46
N PHE A 18 -2.82 9.83 13.86
CA PHE A 18 -2.44 10.10 15.25
C PHE A 18 -2.71 11.54 15.73
N LYS A 19 -3.11 12.49 14.86
CA LYS A 19 -3.21 13.93 15.23
C LYS A 19 -4.63 14.50 15.33
N SER A 20 -5.69 13.67 15.27
CA SER A 20 -7.08 14.16 15.39
C SER A 20 -7.83 13.71 16.65
N GLY A 21 -7.11 13.20 17.66
CA GLY A 21 -7.65 13.00 18.99
C GLY A 21 -6.78 13.71 20.03
N GLN A 22 -7.25 14.88 20.48
CA GLN A 22 -6.79 15.58 21.70
C GLN A 22 -5.58 16.52 21.56
N ALA A 23 -5.87 17.82 21.69
CA ALA A 23 -4.87 18.85 21.93
C ALA A 23 -4.15 18.59 23.26
N GLY A 24 -2.84 18.31 23.20
CA GLY A 24 -1.92 18.12 24.31
C GLY A 24 -0.51 18.58 23.90
N PRO A 25 0.39 18.85 24.87
CA PRO A 25 1.64 19.57 24.63
C PRO A 25 2.60 18.79 23.73
N GLY A 26 3.53 19.52 23.09
CA GLY A 26 4.43 19.07 22.02
C GLY A 26 5.31 17.84 22.32
N PRO A 27 6.13 17.43 21.31
CA PRO A 27 6.66 16.09 21.18
C PRO A 27 7.58 15.74 22.35
N SER A 28 7.29 14.61 23.01
CA SER A 28 8.18 14.03 24.02
C SER A 28 9.26 13.18 23.34
N ALA A 29 10.47 13.28 23.87
CA ALA A 29 11.71 12.68 23.37
C ALA A 29 11.66 11.13 23.27
N GLY A 30 12.29 10.57 22.23
CA GLY A 30 12.51 9.12 22.03
C GLY A 30 11.69 8.52 20.89
N GLN A 31 11.87 9.03 19.66
CA GLN A 31 10.93 8.92 18.54
C GLN A 31 10.91 7.53 17.87
N GLN A 32 10.35 6.54 18.55
CA GLN A 32 10.02 5.24 17.95
C GLN A 32 8.52 5.10 17.81
N SER A 33 8.04 4.65 16.64
CA SER A 33 6.65 4.23 16.44
C SER A 33 6.58 2.73 16.35
N ILE A 34 5.59 2.14 17.04
CA ILE A 34 5.30 0.71 16.99
C ILE A 34 4.00 0.53 16.20
N VAL A 35 4.03 -0.38 15.23
CA VAL A 35 2.87 -0.79 14.44
C VAL A 35 2.68 -2.28 14.65
N GLU A 36 1.48 -2.69 15.01
CA GLU A 36 1.13 -4.09 15.22
C GLU A 36 -0.07 -4.44 14.33
N THR A 37 0.05 -5.51 13.58
CA THR A 37 -0.96 -6.11 12.72
C THR A 37 -1.15 -7.57 13.16
N ARG A 38 -2.03 -8.32 12.49
CA ARG A 38 -2.24 -9.74 12.80
C ARG A 38 -0.94 -10.55 12.72
N PHE A 39 -0.16 -10.35 11.66
CA PHE A 39 1.05 -11.16 11.43
C PHE A 39 2.33 -10.50 11.92
N LEU A 40 2.36 -9.18 12.17
CA LEU A 40 3.61 -8.45 12.36
C LEU A 40 3.54 -7.44 13.49
N ARG A 41 4.63 -7.34 14.24
CA ARG A 41 4.91 -6.22 15.14
C ARG A 41 6.20 -5.56 14.70
N MET A 42 6.14 -4.27 14.38
CA MET A 42 7.26 -3.54 13.83
C MET A 42 7.51 -2.23 14.57
N THR A 43 8.78 -1.87 14.69
CA THR A 43 9.23 -0.61 15.29
C THR A 43 10.00 0.18 14.24
N LEU A 44 9.64 1.45 14.06
CA LEU A 44 10.35 2.42 13.25
C LEU A 44 10.96 3.48 14.15
N ASP A 45 12.28 3.62 14.09
CA ASP A 45 13.00 4.72 14.69
C ASP A 45 13.01 5.90 13.71
N HIS A 46 12.49 7.06 14.12
CA HIS A 46 12.34 8.23 13.24
C HIS A 46 13.63 9.05 13.11
N ASP A 47 14.56 8.89 14.05
CA ASP A 47 15.84 9.60 14.05
C ASP A 47 16.83 8.91 13.09
N THR A 48 16.88 7.58 13.11
CA THR A 48 17.77 6.76 12.27
C THR A 48 17.11 6.23 11.01
N GLY A 49 15.78 6.12 11.04
CA GLY A 49 15.05 5.40 10.02
C GLY A 49 15.20 3.88 10.12
N GLU A 50 15.77 3.32 11.18
CA GLU A 50 15.85 1.86 11.31
C GLU A 50 14.46 1.27 11.54
N MET A 51 14.16 0.20 10.81
CA MET A 51 12.91 -0.53 10.92
C MET A 51 13.21 -1.97 11.29
N ASN A 52 12.66 -2.40 12.42
CA ASN A 52 12.79 -3.75 12.94
C ASN A 52 11.41 -4.39 13.11
N GLY A 53 11.34 -5.71 13.13
CA GLY A 53 10.06 -6.39 13.30
C GLY A 53 10.15 -7.87 13.65
N ASN A 54 9.04 -8.37 14.17
CA ASN A 54 8.83 -9.75 14.56
C ASN A 54 7.53 -10.27 13.95
N VAL A 55 7.53 -11.54 13.57
CA VAL A 55 6.35 -12.25 13.07
C VAL A 55 5.55 -12.77 14.26
N LEU A 56 4.25 -12.48 14.30
CA LEU A 56 3.33 -12.85 15.39
C LEU A 56 2.54 -14.13 15.10
N GLU A 57 2.10 -14.30 13.85
CA GLU A 57 1.30 -15.44 13.38
C GLU A 57 1.93 -16.07 12.12
N GLY A 58 1.50 -17.28 11.75
CA GLY A 58 1.91 -17.95 10.51
C GLY A 58 3.17 -18.82 10.63
N ALA A 59 3.72 -19.22 9.48
CA ALA A 59 4.81 -20.19 9.39
C ALA A 59 6.12 -19.74 10.08
N PHE A 60 6.29 -18.43 10.26
CA PHE A 60 7.49 -17.81 10.81
C PHE A 60 7.28 -17.19 12.20
N ALA A 61 6.14 -17.49 12.86
CA ALA A 61 5.79 -16.92 14.15
C ALA A 61 6.92 -17.00 15.19
N GLY A 62 7.16 -15.90 15.89
CA GLY A 62 8.22 -15.73 16.87
C GLY A 62 9.60 -15.37 16.30
N ARG A 63 9.80 -15.40 14.97
CA ARG A 63 11.08 -15.00 14.35
C ARG A 63 11.15 -13.50 14.09
N SER A 64 12.36 -12.96 14.13
CA SER A 64 12.62 -11.57 13.71
C SER A 64 12.75 -11.49 12.19
N LEU A 65 12.23 -10.43 11.58
CA LEU A 65 12.26 -10.23 10.13
C LEU A 65 13.69 -10.20 9.58
N ASN A 66 14.65 -9.64 10.34
CA ASN A 66 16.06 -9.60 9.97
C ASN A 66 16.79 -10.96 10.04
N GLN A 67 16.14 -12.00 10.57
CA GLN A 67 16.65 -13.37 10.59
C GLN A 67 16.07 -14.22 9.46
N LEU A 68 15.10 -13.70 8.70
CA LEU A 68 14.52 -14.39 7.57
C LEU A 68 15.32 -14.10 6.30
N THR A 69 15.47 -15.13 5.48
CA THR A 69 16.00 -14.98 4.12
C THR A 69 14.99 -14.26 3.22
N LEU A 70 15.44 -13.74 2.07
CA LEU A 70 14.54 -13.08 1.11
C LEU A 70 13.39 -14.01 0.70
N ASP A 71 13.67 -15.26 0.33
CA ASP A 71 12.65 -16.25 -0.01
C ASP A 71 11.61 -16.44 1.11
N GLN A 72 12.06 -16.50 2.37
CA GLN A 72 11.16 -16.62 3.52
C GLN A 72 10.32 -15.36 3.75
N LEU A 73 10.86 -14.18 3.48
CA LEU A 73 10.11 -12.92 3.53
C LEU A 73 9.07 -12.85 2.40
N LEU A 74 9.36 -13.40 1.22
CA LEU A 74 8.39 -13.49 0.11
C LEU A 74 7.28 -14.50 0.39
N GLU A 75 7.61 -15.62 1.02
CA GLU A 75 6.63 -16.61 1.49
C GLU A 75 5.69 -15.99 2.53
N LEU A 76 6.25 -15.29 3.52
CA LEU A 76 5.47 -14.53 4.51
C LEU A 76 4.61 -13.45 3.84
N LEU A 77 5.13 -12.74 2.83
CA LEU A 77 4.35 -11.75 2.10
C LEU A 77 3.16 -12.36 1.35
N THR A 78 3.34 -13.56 0.80
CA THR A 78 2.27 -14.30 0.13
C THR A 78 1.17 -14.68 1.13
N GLU A 79 1.55 -15.14 2.32
CA GLU A 79 0.63 -15.45 3.41
C GLU A 79 -0.14 -14.19 3.86
N CYS A 80 0.57 -13.10 4.16
CA CYS A 80 -0.04 -11.83 4.54
C CYS A 80 -1.00 -11.31 3.47
N THR A 81 -0.65 -11.36 2.18
CA THR A 81 -1.53 -10.86 1.10
C THR A 81 -2.86 -11.63 1.03
N ARG A 82 -2.87 -12.90 1.43
CA ARG A 82 -4.06 -13.74 1.41
C ARG A 82 -4.95 -13.53 2.63
N GLU A 83 -4.35 -13.23 3.78
CA GLU A 83 -5.06 -13.24 5.07
C GLU A 83 -5.21 -11.87 5.74
N ASP A 84 -4.26 -10.95 5.53
CA ASP A 84 -4.25 -9.62 6.15
C ASP A 84 -3.46 -8.60 5.31
N GLU A 85 -4.19 -7.81 4.53
CA GLU A 85 -3.60 -6.82 3.62
C GLU A 85 -2.78 -5.74 4.38
N GLU A 86 -3.15 -5.42 5.63
CA GLU A 86 -2.38 -4.49 6.46
C GLU A 86 -0.99 -5.04 6.80
N SER A 87 -0.89 -6.31 7.21
CA SER A 87 0.39 -7.01 7.39
C SER A 87 1.21 -7.05 6.09
N ALA A 88 0.54 -7.28 4.96
CA ALA A 88 1.21 -7.37 3.66
C ALA A 88 1.83 -6.02 3.26
N GLN A 89 1.10 -4.92 3.44
CA GLN A 89 1.61 -3.57 3.21
C GLN A 89 2.80 -3.25 4.11
N LEU A 90 2.71 -3.61 5.39
CA LEU A 90 3.76 -3.35 6.35
C LEU A 90 5.05 -4.12 6.02
N LEU A 91 4.93 -5.38 5.58
CA LEU A 91 6.06 -6.19 5.12
C LEU A 91 6.67 -5.68 3.81
N ARG A 92 5.85 -5.21 2.86
CA ARG A 92 6.35 -4.58 1.62
C ARG A 92 7.18 -3.33 1.93
N ALA A 93 6.76 -2.54 2.92
CA ALA A 93 7.50 -1.37 3.38
C ALA A 93 8.85 -1.76 4.02
N TYR A 94 8.88 -2.81 4.83
CA TYR A 94 10.12 -3.40 5.36
C TYR A 94 11.08 -3.80 4.23
N LEU A 95 10.59 -4.60 3.29
CA LEU A 95 11.37 -5.13 2.17
C LEU A 95 11.96 -4.01 1.30
N GLY A 96 11.17 -2.98 0.98
CA GLY A 96 11.66 -1.84 0.21
C GLY A 96 12.72 -1.02 0.92
N ARG A 97 12.78 -1.08 2.25
CA ARG A 97 13.78 -0.37 3.05
C ARG A 97 15.07 -1.16 3.21
N VAL A 98 14.98 -2.47 3.37
CA VAL A 98 16.14 -3.36 3.63
C VAL A 98 16.78 -3.84 2.33
N HIS A 99 16.00 -4.11 1.29
CA HIS A 99 16.48 -4.68 0.02
C HIS A 99 16.57 -3.67 -1.14
N GLY A 100 16.19 -2.40 -0.92
CA GLY A 100 16.50 -1.29 -1.84
C GLY A 100 15.79 -1.29 -3.19
N ASP A 101 16.39 -0.60 -4.18
CA ASP A 101 15.83 -0.29 -5.50
C ASP A 101 15.38 -1.52 -6.32
N GLU A 102 16.06 -2.67 -6.17
CA GLU A 102 15.73 -3.90 -6.91
C GLU A 102 14.36 -4.48 -6.52
N TRP A 103 13.99 -4.38 -5.23
CA TRP A 103 12.66 -4.75 -4.75
C TRP A 103 11.59 -3.78 -5.25
N GLN A 104 11.90 -2.47 -5.23
CA GLN A 104 10.98 -1.45 -5.71
C GLN A 104 10.68 -1.59 -7.20
N GLN A 105 11.69 -1.86 -8.02
CA GLN A 105 11.52 -2.09 -9.46
C GLN A 105 10.67 -3.34 -9.70
N SER A 106 10.99 -4.46 -9.05
CA SER A 106 10.25 -5.73 -9.21
C SER A 106 8.78 -5.63 -8.77
N GLN A 107 8.49 -4.87 -7.72
CA GLN A 107 7.11 -4.61 -7.30
C GLN A 107 6.38 -3.65 -8.23
N ALA A 108 7.04 -2.60 -8.73
CA ALA A 108 6.42 -1.70 -9.70
C ALA A 108 6.07 -2.44 -10.99
N ASP A 109 6.96 -3.31 -11.47
CA ASP A 109 6.72 -4.17 -12.64
C ASP A 109 5.58 -5.18 -12.38
N SER A 110 5.53 -5.80 -11.20
CA SER A 110 4.45 -6.73 -10.83
C SER A 110 3.10 -6.02 -10.70
N GLN A 111 3.05 -4.85 -10.05
CA GLN A 111 1.84 -4.05 -9.92
C GLN A 111 1.38 -3.49 -11.27
N ALA A 112 2.31 -3.08 -12.14
CA ALA A 112 2.01 -2.68 -13.50
C ALA A 112 1.47 -3.87 -14.32
N ALA A 113 2.04 -5.07 -14.15
CA ALA A 113 1.54 -6.30 -14.76
C ALA A 113 0.13 -6.66 -14.25
N GLU A 114 -0.19 -6.44 -12.96
CA GLU A 114 -1.53 -6.65 -12.44
C GLU A 114 -2.55 -5.62 -12.96
N VAL A 115 -2.15 -4.35 -13.08
CA VAL A 115 -3.03 -3.32 -13.64
C VAL A 115 -3.23 -3.54 -15.15
N SER A 116 -2.23 -4.04 -15.86
CA SER A 116 -2.29 -4.32 -17.30
C SER A 116 -2.85 -5.70 -17.65
N GLY A 117 -2.81 -6.64 -16.70
CA GLY A 117 -3.50 -7.92 -16.78
C GLY A 117 -4.97 -7.70 -17.10
N GLY A 118 -5.56 -8.60 -17.89
CA GLY A 118 -6.87 -8.41 -18.52
C GLY A 118 -8.01 -8.20 -17.52
N MET A 119 -8.17 -6.96 -17.04
CA MET A 119 -9.25 -6.54 -16.17
C MET A 119 -10.58 -6.80 -16.86
N THR A 120 -11.46 -7.53 -16.17
CA THR A 120 -12.78 -7.88 -16.70
C THR A 120 -13.73 -6.69 -16.56
N HIS A 121 -14.82 -6.67 -17.35
CA HIS A 121 -15.85 -5.62 -17.21
C HIS A 121 -16.45 -5.60 -15.81
N ARG A 122 -16.68 -6.79 -15.23
CA ARG A 122 -17.18 -6.92 -13.85
C ARG A 122 -16.22 -6.32 -12.83
N GLU A 123 -14.93 -6.66 -12.90
CA GLU A 123 -13.91 -6.09 -12.01
C GLU A 123 -13.84 -4.56 -12.17
N ALA A 124 -13.98 -4.06 -13.40
CA ALA A 124 -14.00 -2.62 -13.65
C ALA A 124 -15.21 -1.91 -13.01
N TYR A 125 -16.40 -2.50 -13.05
CA TYR A 125 -17.57 -1.98 -12.34
C TYR A 125 -17.36 -2.00 -10.82
N GLU A 126 -16.81 -3.09 -10.27
CA GLU A 126 -16.49 -3.22 -8.84
C GLU A 126 -15.48 -2.16 -8.38
N ILE A 127 -14.41 -1.91 -9.15
CA ILE A 127 -13.41 -0.87 -8.86
C ILE A 127 -14.03 0.53 -8.86
N LEU A 128 -14.99 0.80 -9.76
CA LEU A 128 -15.69 2.07 -9.79
C LEU A 128 -16.84 2.17 -8.76
N GLY A 129 -17.17 1.07 -8.08
CA GLY A 129 -18.29 1.00 -7.14
C GLY A 129 -19.65 1.15 -7.83
N LEU A 130 -19.79 0.59 -9.02
CA LEU A 130 -20.99 0.66 -9.86
C LEU A 130 -21.60 -0.74 -10.06
N GLU A 131 -22.89 -0.79 -10.37
CA GLU A 131 -23.55 -2.03 -10.78
C GLU A 131 -23.28 -2.35 -12.26
N GLU A 132 -23.32 -3.63 -12.61
CA GLU A 132 -23.16 -4.08 -13.99
C GLU A 132 -24.26 -3.47 -14.88
N GLY A 133 -23.86 -2.82 -15.97
CA GLY A 133 -24.79 -2.14 -16.87
C GLY A 133 -24.99 -0.64 -16.60
N ALA A 134 -24.25 -0.04 -15.65
CA ALA A 134 -24.27 1.40 -15.44
C ALA A 134 -23.90 2.18 -16.73
N ASP A 135 -24.56 3.31 -16.94
CA ASP A 135 -24.44 4.12 -18.14
C ASP A 135 -23.10 4.88 -18.20
N GLU A 136 -22.72 5.33 -19.40
CA GLU A 136 -21.46 6.04 -19.64
C GLU A 136 -21.29 7.30 -18.74
N GLU A 137 -22.38 8.01 -18.45
CA GLU A 137 -22.35 9.18 -17.57
C GLU A 137 -22.02 8.80 -16.12
N GLU A 138 -22.58 7.68 -15.63
CA GLU A 138 -22.35 7.16 -14.29
C GLU A 138 -20.90 6.69 -14.13
N ILE A 139 -20.37 5.99 -15.14
CA ILE A 139 -18.97 5.55 -15.20
C ILE A 139 -18.02 6.76 -15.09
N ARG A 140 -18.29 7.83 -15.85
CA ARG A 140 -17.46 9.05 -15.80
C ARG A 140 -17.60 9.78 -14.47
N ALA A 141 -18.79 9.83 -13.89
CA ALA A 141 -19.02 10.48 -12.60
C ALA A 141 -18.30 9.74 -11.46
N ALA A 142 -18.41 8.41 -11.41
CA ALA A 142 -17.73 7.55 -10.45
C ALA A 142 -16.20 7.69 -10.55
N HIS A 143 -15.65 7.61 -11.76
CA HIS A 143 -14.21 7.82 -12.02
C HIS A 143 -13.72 9.17 -11.47
N ARG A 144 -14.41 10.27 -11.79
CA ARG A 144 -14.03 11.61 -11.30
C ARG A 144 -14.12 11.73 -9.79
N SER A 145 -15.13 11.11 -9.17
CA SER A 145 -15.33 11.12 -7.72
C SER A 145 -14.21 10.36 -7.01
N LEU A 146 -13.89 9.15 -7.49
CA LEU A 146 -12.81 8.32 -6.94
C LEU A 146 -11.44 8.97 -7.13
N MET A 147 -11.18 9.55 -8.30
CA MET A 147 -9.93 10.26 -8.56
C MET A 147 -9.75 11.48 -7.67
N GLN A 148 -10.81 12.26 -7.39
CA GLN A 148 -10.68 13.39 -6.47
C GLN A 148 -10.30 12.95 -5.05
N LYS A 149 -10.77 11.78 -4.62
CA LYS A 149 -10.50 11.22 -3.28
C LYS A 149 -9.14 10.51 -3.19
N LEU A 150 -8.72 9.87 -4.27
CA LEU A 150 -7.58 8.95 -4.29
C LEU A 150 -6.42 9.44 -5.17
N HIS A 151 -6.42 10.71 -5.57
CA HIS A 151 -5.34 11.29 -6.36
C HIS A 151 -4.00 11.23 -5.59
N PRO A 152 -2.89 10.79 -6.22
CA PRO A 152 -1.57 10.76 -5.58
C PRO A 152 -1.15 12.13 -5.03
N ASP A 153 -1.38 13.22 -5.78
CA ASP A 153 -1.05 14.59 -5.33
C ASP A 153 -1.82 15.05 -4.07
N ARG A 154 -2.89 14.34 -3.69
CA ARG A 154 -3.67 14.60 -2.48
C ARG A 154 -3.48 13.53 -1.41
N GLY A 155 -2.44 12.71 -1.53
CA GLY A 155 -2.13 11.62 -0.58
C GLY A 155 -2.87 10.32 -0.86
N GLY A 156 -3.37 10.13 -2.08
CA GLY A 156 -3.89 8.86 -2.57
C GLY A 156 -2.80 7.93 -3.12
N SER A 157 -3.19 6.73 -3.54
CA SER A 157 -2.25 5.71 -4.04
C SER A 157 -2.14 5.77 -5.56
N THR A 158 -0.91 5.85 -6.08
CA THR A 158 -0.63 5.77 -7.52
C THR A 158 -1.17 4.47 -8.12
N TYR A 159 -1.04 3.36 -7.41
CA TYR A 159 -1.58 2.06 -7.85
C TYR A 159 -3.11 2.09 -7.96
N LEU A 160 -3.80 2.59 -6.93
CA LEU A 160 -5.27 2.68 -6.95
C LEU A 160 -5.75 3.63 -8.06
N ALA A 161 -5.08 4.77 -8.23
CA ALA A 161 -5.37 5.69 -9.32
C ALA A 161 -5.22 4.99 -10.68
N SER A 162 -4.14 4.22 -10.89
CA SER A 162 -3.95 3.43 -12.11
C SER A 162 -5.05 2.38 -12.31
N LYS A 163 -5.46 1.65 -11.27
CA LYS A 163 -6.60 0.71 -11.35
C LYS A 163 -7.92 1.41 -11.71
N ILE A 164 -8.20 2.57 -11.12
CA ILE A 164 -9.40 3.37 -11.41
C ILE A 164 -9.42 3.86 -12.86
N ASN A 165 -8.27 4.31 -13.37
CA ASN A 165 -8.14 4.67 -14.79
C ASN A 165 -8.40 3.47 -15.69
N ARG A 166 -7.77 2.33 -15.37
CA ARG A 166 -7.93 1.10 -16.15
C ARG A 166 -9.38 0.63 -16.19
N ALA A 167 -10.08 0.67 -15.05
CA ALA A 167 -11.49 0.30 -14.97
C ALA A 167 -12.36 1.15 -15.91
N LYS A 168 -12.15 2.47 -15.93
CA LYS A 168 -12.83 3.35 -16.88
C LYS A 168 -12.49 2.99 -18.34
N GLU A 169 -11.22 2.72 -18.66
CA GLU A 169 -10.80 2.35 -20.03
C GLU A 169 -11.49 1.06 -20.51
N VAL A 170 -11.58 0.04 -19.64
CA VAL A 170 -12.25 -1.23 -19.95
C VAL A 170 -13.72 -1.02 -20.27
N LEU A 171 -14.43 -0.23 -19.45
CA LEU A 171 -15.87 -0.02 -19.62
C LEU A 171 -16.24 0.92 -20.77
N LEU A 172 -15.38 1.90 -21.08
CA LEU A 172 -15.64 2.89 -22.14
C LEU A 172 -14.92 2.57 -23.45
N GLY A 173 -14.11 1.51 -23.50
CA GLY A 173 -13.42 1.04 -24.70
C GLY A 173 -12.43 2.05 -25.30
N LYS A 174 -11.93 3.01 -24.52
CA LYS A 174 -10.95 4.00 -24.99
C LYS A 174 -9.58 3.68 -24.42
N GLN A 175 -8.71 3.13 -25.26
CA GLN A 175 -7.26 3.06 -25.05
C GLN A 175 -6.60 4.40 -25.37
#